data_AF-A0A0A2W1N8-F1
#
_entry.id   AF-A0A0A2W1N8-F1
#
_cell.length_a   1.000
_cell.length_b   1.000
_cell.length_c   1.000
_cell.angle_alpha   90.00
_cell.angle_beta   90.00
_cell.angle_gamma   90.00
#
_symmetry.space_group_name_H-M   'P 1'
#
loop_
_entity.id
_entity.type
_entity.pdbx_description
1 polymer ?
#
loop_
_entity_poly.entity_id
_entity_poly.type
_entity_poly.pdbx_seq_one_letter_code
_entity_poly.pdbx_strand_id
1 'polypeptide(L)'
;MAEVASLYNTLPTLGEADEQFVNREATLCALATLLAQYEYAFGLCLVHTHCKLAEGEIMLARGNVSEPELMEHAPTFYPERWLSTGEPYEFTVRRTGKPPTELVDEFQRIVKDAKLQDILGLYHIDGGGEMPAIIEWTEGRKTLTREIADDDKTGEPIQTAWDFARSDPVTMSCAIYCDQRTTHGASTHQGM
;
A
#
# COMPACT_ATOMS: atom_id res chain seq x y z
N MET A 1 12.20 10.19 15.69
CA MET A 1 10.99 9.69 16.39
C MET A 1 9.71 10.49 16.11
N ALA A 2 9.75 11.83 15.98
CA ALA A 2 8.71 12.61 15.28
C ALA A 2 8.67 12.34 13.75
N GLU A 3 9.57 11.46 13.26
CA GLU A 3 9.85 11.26 11.85
C GLU A 3 8.79 10.43 11.13
N VAL A 4 8.14 9.44 11.76
CA VAL A 4 7.17 8.58 11.05
C VAL A 4 5.91 9.37 10.69
N ALA A 5 5.32 10.10 11.64
CA ALA A 5 4.17 10.96 11.38
C ALA A 5 4.52 12.06 10.36
N SER A 6 5.69 12.68 10.48
CA SER A 6 6.16 13.70 9.53
C SER A 6 6.35 13.12 8.12
N LEU A 7 6.98 11.95 8.00
CA LEU A 7 7.19 11.23 6.75
C LEU A 7 5.84 10.88 6.11
N TYR A 8 4.97 10.22 6.88
CA TYR A 8 3.65 9.79 6.42
C TYR A 8 2.84 10.98 5.88
N ASN A 9 2.83 12.11 6.58
CA ASN A 9 2.10 13.30 6.15
C ASN A 9 2.67 13.99 4.89
N THR A 10 3.84 13.58 4.39
CA THR A 10 4.42 14.06 3.12
C THR A 10 4.15 13.15 1.93
N LEU A 11 3.59 11.95 2.18
CA LEU A 11 3.26 11.00 1.13
C LEU A 11 2.10 11.53 0.27
N PRO A 12 2.02 11.14 -1.01
CA PRO A 12 1.02 11.66 -1.93
C PRO A 12 -0.40 11.24 -1.54
N THR A 13 -1.37 11.94 -2.12
CA THR A 13 -2.77 11.49 -2.14
C THR A 13 -2.93 10.29 -3.07
N LEU A 14 -4.04 9.56 -2.91
CA LEU A 14 -4.36 8.43 -3.78
C LEU A 14 -4.42 8.84 -5.27
N GLY A 15 -5.06 9.98 -5.56
CA GLY A 15 -5.17 10.50 -6.93
C GLY A 15 -3.81 10.84 -7.54
N GLU A 16 -2.96 11.55 -6.79
CA GLU A 16 -1.61 11.89 -7.25
C GLU A 16 -0.75 10.64 -7.52
N ALA A 17 -0.86 9.60 -6.69
CA ALA A 17 -0.13 8.36 -6.88
C ALA A 17 -0.63 7.58 -8.12
N ASP A 18 -1.94 7.51 -8.32
CA ASP A 18 -2.56 6.79 -9.44
C ASP A 18 -2.26 7.46 -10.79
N GLU A 19 -2.37 8.79 -10.86
CA GLU A 19 -2.09 9.60 -12.05
C GLU A 19 -0.62 9.49 -12.48
N GLN A 20 0.31 9.39 -11.51
CA GLN A 20 1.73 9.25 -11.78
C GLN A 20 2.12 7.83 -12.20
N PHE A 21 1.34 6.81 -11.82
CA PHE A 21 1.66 5.42 -12.15
C PHE A 21 1.27 5.07 -13.59
N VAL A 22 2.01 5.64 -14.54
CA VAL A 22 1.91 5.39 -15.98
C VAL A 22 2.74 4.18 -16.38
N ASN A 23 2.43 3.55 -17.53
CA ASN A 23 3.12 2.35 -18.04
C ASN A 23 3.16 1.17 -17.04
N ARG A 24 2.04 0.93 -16.36
CA ARG A 24 1.91 -0.07 -15.29
C ARG A 24 2.41 -1.44 -15.70
N GLU A 25 2.00 -1.93 -16.87
CA GLU A 25 2.30 -3.29 -17.33
C GLU A 25 3.80 -3.59 -17.37
N ALA A 26 4.60 -2.72 -18.01
CA ALA A 26 6.05 -2.93 -18.11
C ALA A 26 6.73 -2.92 -16.75
N THR A 27 6.32 -1.99 -15.87
CA THR A 27 6.87 -1.86 -14.51
C THR A 27 6.50 -3.07 -13.65
N LEU A 28 5.23 -3.48 -13.69
CA LEU A 28 4.71 -4.61 -12.93
C LEU A 28 5.38 -5.92 -13.37
N CYS A 29 5.61 -6.14 -14.66
CA CYS A 29 6.37 -7.31 -15.16
C CYS A 29 7.81 -7.35 -14.64
N ALA A 30 8.52 -6.22 -14.63
CA ALA A 30 9.88 -6.14 -14.11
C ALA A 30 9.92 -6.45 -12.60
N LEU A 31 8.97 -5.90 -11.85
CA LEU A 31 8.86 -6.09 -10.41
C LEU A 31 8.40 -7.50 -10.04
N ALA A 32 7.50 -8.12 -10.82
CA ALA A 32 7.10 -9.52 -10.63
C ALA A 32 8.31 -10.46 -10.68
N THR A 33 9.23 -10.23 -11.63
CA THR A 33 10.46 -11.00 -11.77
C THR A 33 11.38 -10.87 -10.56
N LEU A 34 11.44 -9.68 -9.95
CA LEU A 34 12.18 -9.45 -8.71
C LEU A 34 11.52 -10.17 -7.53
N LEU A 35 10.22 -9.98 -7.33
CA LEU A 35 9.48 -10.52 -6.19
C LEU A 35 9.40 -12.05 -6.19
N ALA A 36 9.45 -12.68 -7.37
CA ALA A 36 9.52 -14.14 -7.51
C ALA A 36 10.76 -14.76 -6.82
N GLN A 37 11.88 -14.02 -6.76
CA GLN A 37 13.11 -14.49 -6.10
C GLN A 37 12.96 -14.58 -4.57
N TYR A 38 11.93 -13.93 -4.03
CA TYR A 38 11.59 -13.89 -2.61
C TYR A 38 10.29 -14.64 -2.33
N GLU A 39 9.96 -15.62 -3.19
CA GLU A 39 8.77 -16.48 -3.07
C GLU A 39 7.46 -15.70 -2.90
N TYR A 40 7.41 -14.49 -3.46
CA TYR A 40 6.27 -13.57 -3.33
C TYR A 40 5.87 -13.28 -1.87
N ALA A 41 6.82 -13.30 -0.94
CA ALA A 41 6.58 -12.87 0.44
C ALA A 41 6.22 -11.36 0.55
N PHE A 42 6.44 -10.60 -0.53
CA PHE A 42 6.14 -9.19 -0.63
C PHE A 42 5.39 -8.89 -1.93
N GLY A 43 4.46 -7.93 -1.85
CA GLY A 43 3.75 -7.39 -3.01
C GLY A 43 4.09 -5.93 -3.23
N LEU A 44 3.50 -5.37 -4.29
CA LEU A 44 3.64 -3.96 -4.65
C LEU A 44 2.41 -3.16 -4.22
N CYS A 45 2.58 -1.95 -3.71
CA CYS A 45 1.47 -1.04 -3.45
C CYS A 45 1.73 0.39 -3.92
N LEU A 46 0.66 1.12 -4.21
CA LEU A 46 0.66 2.57 -4.32
C LEU A 46 0.84 3.17 -2.92
N VAL A 47 1.89 3.97 -2.76
CA VAL A 47 2.13 4.75 -1.56
C VAL A 47 1.14 5.92 -1.55
N HIS A 48 0.30 5.99 -0.54
CA HIS A 48 -0.63 7.10 -0.34
C HIS A 48 -1.05 7.21 1.13
N THR A 49 -1.77 8.27 1.49
CA THR A 49 -2.32 8.48 2.84
C THR A 49 -3.83 8.51 2.87
N HIS A 50 -4.40 8.01 3.97
CA HIS A 50 -5.83 8.08 4.25
C HIS A 50 -6.23 9.24 5.16
N CYS A 51 -5.31 9.70 6.02
CA CYS A 51 -5.55 10.80 6.94
C CYS A 51 -4.22 11.48 7.31
N LYS A 52 -4.25 12.51 8.17
CA LYS A 52 -3.03 13.07 8.77
C LYS A 52 -2.74 12.40 10.10
N LEU A 53 -1.46 12.20 10.42
CA LEU A 53 -0.96 11.77 11.72
C LEU A 53 -0.50 12.96 12.57
N ALA A 54 -0.79 12.91 13.87
CA ALA A 54 -0.21 13.77 14.89
C ALA A 54 1.17 13.24 15.31
N GLU A 55 1.93 14.07 16.02
CA GLU A 55 3.24 13.66 16.54
C GLU A 55 3.10 12.45 17.47
N GLY A 56 3.95 11.44 17.26
CA GLY A 56 3.94 10.19 18.03
C GLY A 56 2.92 9.16 17.56
N GLU A 57 2.05 9.48 16.61
CA GLU A 57 1.13 8.50 16.01
C GLU A 57 1.77 7.73 14.85
N ILE A 58 1.26 6.51 14.65
CA ILE A 58 1.49 5.66 13.47
C ILE A 58 0.13 5.19 12.93
N MET A 59 0.05 4.90 11.64
CA MET A 59 -1.08 4.12 11.11
C MET A 59 -0.89 2.66 11.52
N LEU A 60 -1.78 2.15 12.38
CA LEU A 60 -1.71 0.79 12.92
C LEU A 60 -2.94 -0.03 12.54
N ALA A 61 -2.71 -1.11 11.80
CA ALA A 61 -3.72 -2.08 11.42
C ALA A 61 -3.99 -3.11 12.53
N ARG A 62 -5.27 -3.36 12.79
CA ARG A 62 -5.82 -4.41 13.67
C ARG A 62 -7.00 -5.09 12.96
N GLY A 63 -6.70 -6.16 12.24
CA GLY A 63 -7.69 -6.84 11.40
C GLY A 63 -8.11 -5.93 10.24
N ASN A 64 -9.40 -5.62 10.14
CA ASN A 64 -9.97 -4.86 9.03
C ASN A 64 -10.03 -3.33 9.27
N VAL A 65 -9.32 -2.85 10.29
CA VAL A 65 -9.27 -1.43 10.65
C VAL A 65 -7.82 -1.02 10.76
N SER A 66 -7.43 0.04 10.07
CA SER A 66 -6.17 0.74 10.26
C SER A 66 -6.47 2.17 10.70
N GLU A 67 -5.87 2.60 11.81
CA GLU A 67 -6.13 3.94 12.37
C GLU A 67 -4.89 4.53 13.04
N PRO A 68 -4.83 5.86 13.19
CA PRO A 68 -3.79 6.52 13.97
C PRO A 68 -3.81 6.04 15.42
N GLU A 69 -2.68 5.52 15.87
CA GLU A 69 -2.46 5.07 17.24
C GLU A 69 -1.16 5.69 17.76
N LEU A 70 -1.17 6.19 18.99
CA LEU A 70 0.05 6.65 19.64
C LEU A 70 0.98 5.46 19.89
N MET A 71 2.24 5.56 19.45
CA MET A 71 3.20 4.47 19.59
C MET A 71 3.36 4.00 21.04
N GLU A 72 3.26 4.90 22.03
CA GLU A 72 3.33 4.57 23.45
C GLU A 72 2.17 3.69 23.94
N HIS A 73 1.04 3.69 23.23
CA HIS A 73 -0.13 2.83 23.51
C HIS A 73 -0.09 1.50 22.73
N ALA A 74 0.83 1.36 21.77
CA ALA A 74 1.01 0.15 20.98
C ALA A 74 2.18 -0.69 21.55
N PRO A 75 1.93 -1.67 22.46
CA PRO A 75 2.99 -2.43 23.12
C PRO A 75 3.82 -3.27 22.15
N THR A 76 3.26 -3.62 21.00
CA THR A 76 3.95 -4.36 19.94
C THR A 76 3.30 -4.03 18.61
N PHE A 77 4.13 -3.70 17.63
CA PHE A 77 3.73 -3.46 16.25
C PHE A 77 4.90 -3.86 15.33
N TYR A 78 4.56 -4.19 14.10
CA TYR A 78 5.49 -4.60 13.06
C TYR A 78 5.20 -3.82 11.78
N PRO A 79 6.22 -3.43 11.00
CA PRO A 79 5.98 -2.77 9.73
C PRO A 79 5.21 -3.65 8.74
N GLU A 80 4.23 -3.08 8.06
CA GLU A 80 3.42 -3.78 7.05
C GLU A 80 3.70 -3.26 5.64
N ARG A 81 3.99 -1.96 5.51
CA ARG A 81 4.32 -1.31 4.24
C ARG A 81 5.58 -0.46 4.34
N TRP A 82 6.33 -0.43 3.25
CA TRP A 82 7.61 0.26 3.14
C TRP A 82 7.67 1.12 1.88
N LEU A 83 8.29 2.29 2.00
CA LEU A 83 8.66 3.12 0.86
C LEU A 83 9.75 2.44 0.02
N SER A 84 10.03 2.98 -1.17
CA SER A 84 11.13 2.51 -2.02
C SER A 84 12.51 2.59 -1.37
N THR A 85 12.67 3.39 -0.32
CA THR A 85 13.88 3.48 0.50
C THR A 85 13.99 2.37 1.55
N GLY A 86 12.95 1.54 1.72
CA GLY A 86 12.84 0.55 2.79
C GLY A 86 12.40 1.14 4.14
N GLU A 87 12.06 2.43 4.19
CA GLU A 87 11.50 3.07 5.38
C GLU A 87 10.04 2.63 5.58
N PRO A 88 9.67 2.14 6.77
CA PRO A 88 8.30 1.72 7.05
C PRO A 88 7.38 2.94 7.28
N TYR A 89 6.15 2.87 6.78
CA TYR A 89 5.19 3.97 6.92
C TYR A 89 3.78 3.53 7.40
N GLU A 90 3.43 2.25 7.26
CA GLU A 90 2.25 1.66 7.89
C GLU A 90 2.64 0.39 8.65
N PHE A 91 1.91 0.11 9.73
CA PHE A 91 2.23 -0.92 10.71
C PHE A 91 1.02 -1.77 11.03
N THR A 92 1.26 -2.96 11.58
CA THR A 92 0.24 -3.90 12.01
C THR A 92 0.64 -4.55 13.33
N VAL A 93 -0.34 -5.08 14.05
CA VAL A 93 -0.08 -5.88 15.27
C VAL A 93 0.31 -7.33 14.96
N ARG A 94 0.05 -7.78 13.72
CA ARG A 94 0.46 -9.10 13.24
C ARG A 94 1.96 -9.11 12.99
N ARG A 95 2.63 -10.21 13.32
CA ARG A 95 4.07 -10.32 13.06
C ARG A 95 4.33 -10.41 11.55
N THR A 96 5.17 -9.52 11.03
CA THR A 96 5.60 -9.49 9.62
C THR A 96 7.11 -9.63 9.50
N GLY A 97 7.57 -10.10 8.34
CA GLY A 97 8.98 -10.05 7.95
C GLY A 97 9.35 -8.69 7.35
N LYS A 98 10.54 -8.18 7.68
CA LYS A 98 11.11 -7.01 7.00
C LYS A 98 11.65 -7.43 5.61
N PRO A 99 11.46 -6.64 4.54
CA PRO A 99 12.09 -6.93 3.26
C PRO A 99 13.62 -6.98 3.40
N PRO A 100 14.29 -7.98 2.79
CA PRO A 100 15.75 -8.04 2.75
C PRO A 100 16.33 -6.77 2.10
N THR A 101 17.52 -6.33 2.55
CA THR A 101 18.18 -5.14 1.99
C THR A 101 18.40 -5.25 0.49
N GLU A 102 18.79 -6.43 0.00
CA GLU A 102 19.00 -6.69 -1.43
C GLU A 102 17.71 -6.54 -2.25
N LEU A 103 16.55 -6.93 -1.69
CA LEU A 103 15.25 -6.70 -2.30
C LEU A 103 14.96 -5.20 -2.40
N VAL A 104 15.18 -4.45 -1.30
CA VAL A 104 14.94 -3.01 -1.26
C VAL A 104 15.83 -2.27 -2.25
N ASP A 105 17.12 -2.59 -2.31
CA ASP A 105 18.07 -1.91 -3.20
C ASP A 105 17.70 -2.10 -4.68
N GLU A 106 17.37 -3.33 -5.07
CA GLU A 106 16.99 -3.64 -6.45
C GLU A 106 15.60 -3.09 -6.80
N PHE A 107 14.65 -3.16 -5.85
CA PHE A 107 13.34 -2.51 -5.98
C PHE A 107 13.52 -1.02 -6.23
N GLN A 108 14.30 -0.35 -5.40
CA GLN A 108 14.57 1.08 -5.48
C GLN A 108 15.18 1.45 -6.83
N ARG A 109 16.13 0.65 -7.32
CA ARG A 109 16.75 0.87 -8.63
C ARG A 109 15.71 0.83 -9.75
N ILE A 110 14.87 -0.21 -9.80
CA ILE A 110 13.82 -0.38 -10.82
C ILE A 110 12.84 0.81 -10.80
N VAL A 111 12.35 1.18 -9.62
CA VAL A 111 11.36 2.27 -9.53
C VAL A 111 11.99 3.64 -9.78
N LYS A 112 13.27 3.88 -9.44
CA LYS A 112 13.97 5.13 -9.80
C LYS A 112 14.19 5.25 -11.30
N ASP A 113 14.58 4.17 -11.98
CA ASP A 113 14.74 4.16 -13.44
C ASP A 113 13.41 4.49 -14.15
N ALA A 114 12.29 4.04 -13.56
CA ALA A 114 10.93 4.36 -14.03
C ALA A 114 10.37 5.69 -13.52
N LYS A 115 11.06 6.40 -12.61
CA LYS A 115 10.60 7.62 -11.91
C LYS A 115 9.33 7.43 -11.06
N LEU A 116 9.20 6.26 -10.43
CA LEU A 116 8.06 5.84 -9.61
C LEU A 116 8.42 5.69 -8.12
N GLN A 117 9.62 6.12 -7.71
CA GLN A 117 10.15 5.89 -6.37
C GLN A 117 9.33 6.53 -5.24
N ASP A 118 8.56 7.58 -5.56
CA ASP A 118 7.76 8.34 -4.59
C ASP A 118 6.31 7.83 -4.49
N ILE A 119 5.90 6.93 -5.40
CA ILE A 119 4.51 6.44 -5.50
C ILE A 119 4.40 4.91 -5.39
N LEU A 120 5.51 4.17 -5.48
CA LEU A 120 5.53 2.72 -5.32
C LEU A 120 6.28 2.30 -4.06
N GLY A 121 5.69 1.35 -3.36
CA GLY A 121 6.21 0.76 -2.13
C GLY A 121 6.00 -0.74 -2.09
N LEU A 122 6.59 -1.38 -1.09
CA LEU A 122 6.42 -2.80 -0.82
C LEU A 122 5.42 -3.00 0.32
N TYR A 123 4.65 -4.08 0.29
CA TYR A 123 3.87 -4.54 1.44
C TYR A 123 4.08 -6.02 1.70
N HIS A 124 3.89 -6.43 2.94
CA HIS A 124 4.02 -7.82 3.35
C HIS A 124 2.79 -8.62 2.92
N ILE A 125 3.00 -9.76 2.26
CA ILE A 125 1.92 -10.69 1.94
C ILE A 125 1.87 -11.74 3.05
N ASP A 126 0.70 -11.90 3.66
CA ASP A 126 0.46 -13.04 4.55
C ASP A 126 0.46 -14.33 3.72
N GLY A 127 1.45 -15.19 3.96
CA GLY A 127 1.51 -16.47 3.28
C GLY A 127 0.24 -17.29 3.50
N GLY A 128 -0.38 -17.73 2.41
CA GLY A 128 -1.50 -18.68 2.45
C GLY A 128 -2.59 -18.39 1.42
N GLY A 129 -2.75 -19.32 0.47
CA GLY A 129 -3.98 -19.52 -0.32
C GLY A 129 -4.49 -18.35 -1.16
N GLU A 130 -5.55 -18.61 -1.93
CA GLU A 130 -6.29 -17.55 -2.61
C GLU A 130 -7.02 -16.68 -1.57
N MET A 131 -6.58 -15.44 -1.42
CA MET A 131 -7.31 -14.42 -0.66
C MET A 131 -8.22 -13.64 -1.61
N PRO A 132 -9.44 -13.24 -1.18
CA PRO A 132 -10.30 -12.39 -1.98
C PRO A 132 -9.66 -11.03 -2.24
N ALA A 133 -10.12 -10.32 -3.27
CA ALA A 133 -9.80 -8.91 -3.45
C ALA A 133 -10.52 -8.08 -2.37
N ILE A 134 -9.82 -7.07 -1.84
CA ILE A 134 -10.28 -6.24 -0.72
C ILE A 134 -10.53 -4.82 -1.23
N ILE A 135 -11.56 -4.16 -0.70
CA ILE A 135 -11.77 -2.72 -0.84
C ILE A 135 -11.44 -2.00 0.47
N GLU A 136 -10.75 -0.88 0.34
CA GLU A 136 -10.36 0.07 1.37
C GLU A 136 -11.16 1.37 1.21
N TRP A 137 -11.72 1.88 2.30
CA TRP A 137 -12.33 3.22 2.34
C TRP A 137 -12.03 3.89 3.68
N THR A 138 -12.21 5.21 3.74
CA THR A 138 -11.87 5.98 4.93
C THR A 138 -13.13 6.51 5.62
N GLU A 139 -13.22 6.29 6.93
CA GLU A 139 -14.24 6.89 7.80
C GLU A 139 -13.56 7.70 8.90
N GLY A 140 -13.64 9.03 8.79
CA GLY A 140 -12.91 9.92 9.69
C GLY A 140 -11.40 9.79 9.52
N ARG A 141 -10.72 9.25 10.54
CA ARG A 141 -9.27 8.96 10.49
C ARG A 141 -8.97 7.47 10.33
N LYS A 142 -9.97 6.62 10.11
CA LYS A 142 -9.82 5.17 10.02
C LYS A 142 -9.90 4.72 8.58
N THR A 143 -9.00 3.83 8.17
CA THR A 143 -9.13 3.03 6.97
C THR A 143 -9.81 1.72 7.34
N LEU A 144 -10.90 1.41 6.65
CA LEU A 144 -11.69 0.21 6.83
C LEU A 144 -11.53 -0.69 5.61
N THR A 145 -11.47 -2.00 5.85
CA THR A 145 -11.32 -2.99 4.78
C THR A 145 -12.42 -4.05 4.82
N ARG A 146 -12.82 -4.53 3.64
CA ARG A 146 -13.67 -5.73 3.49
C ARG A 146 -13.47 -6.36 2.12
N GLU A 147 -13.95 -7.57 1.94
CA GLU A 147 -14.01 -8.19 0.61
C GLU A 147 -14.82 -7.33 -0.36
N ILE A 148 -14.32 -7.19 -1.58
CA ILE A 148 -14.98 -6.42 -2.62
C ILE A 148 -16.32 -7.09 -3.00
N ALA A 149 -17.40 -6.30 -3.01
CA ALA A 149 -18.70 -6.72 -3.51
C ALA A 149 -18.89 -6.26 -4.96
N ASP A 150 -19.86 -6.84 -5.68
CA ASP A 150 -20.13 -6.45 -7.07
C ASP A 150 -20.55 -4.99 -7.20
N ASP A 151 -21.29 -4.46 -6.23
CA ASP A 151 -21.70 -3.05 -6.20
C ASP A 151 -20.51 -2.09 -6.12
N ASP A 152 -19.41 -2.49 -5.47
CA ASP A 152 -18.21 -1.66 -5.32
C ASP A 152 -17.49 -1.45 -6.66
N LYS A 153 -17.61 -2.41 -7.59
CA LYS A 153 -17.00 -2.33 -8.93
C LYS A 153 -17.59 -1.19 -9.76
N THR A 154 -18.81 -0.76 -9.44
CA THR A 154 -19.48 0.34 -10.14
C THR A 154 -18.94 1.72 -9.76
N GLY A 155 -18.22 1.81 -8.64
CA GLY A 155 -17.61 3.06 -8.16
C GLY A 155 -16.24 3.37 -8.76
N GLU A 156 -15.79 2.59 -9.75
CA GLU A 156 -14.46 2.71 -10.38
C GLU A 156 -13.31 2.86 -9.37
N PRO A 157 -13.17 1.93 -8.40
CA PRO A 157 -12.18 2.07 -7.35
C PRO A 157 -10.76 1.90 -7.91
N ILE A 158 -9.78 2.63 -7.34
CA ILE A 158 -8.38 2.58 -7.78
C ILE A 158 -7.72 1.31 -7.29
N GLN A 159 -6.96 0.66 -8.17
CA GLN A 159 -6.08 -0.45 -7.79
C GLN A 159 -4.87 0.08 -7.03
N THR A 160 -4.69 -0.33 -5.78
CA THR A 160 -3.62 0.18 -4.91
C THR A 160 -2.63 -0.89 -4.47
N ALA A 161 -2.92 -2.19 -4.65
CA ALA A 161 -1.94 -3.23 -4.36
C ALA A 161 -2.05 -4.43 -5.29
N TRP A 162 -0.91 -5.01 -5.63
CA TRP A 162 -0.77 -6.15 -6.52
C TRP A 162 -0.02 -7.28 -5.81
N ASP A 163 -0.62 -8.47 -5.89
CA ASP A 163 -0.02 -9.73 -5.46
C ASP A 163 0.20 -10.61 -6.70
N PHE A 164 1.46 -11.00 -6.91
CA PHE A 164 1.93 -11.76 -8.06
C PHE A 164 1.96 -13.27 -7.79
N ALA A 165 1.70 -13.73 -6.56
CA ALA A 165 1.63 -15.14 -6.21
C ALA A 165 0.40 -15.87 -6.80
N ARG A 166 -0.58 -15.09 -7.29
CA ARG A 166 -1.93 -15.56 -7.61
C ARG A 166 -2.11 -16.17 -9.01
N SER A 167 -1.09 -16.11 -9.89
CA SER A 167 -1.09 -16.77 -11.21
C SER A 167 0.30 -16.72 -11.88
N ASP A 168 0.45 -17.26 -13.10
CA ASP A 168 1.69 -17.16 -13.93
C ASP A 168 2.26 -15.73 -13.82
N PRO A 169 3.59 -15.51 -13.70
CA PRO A 169 4.22 -14.18 -13.51
C PRO A 169 3.74 -13.05 -14.44
N VAL A 170 3.02 -13.37 -15.53
CA VAL A 170 2.40 -12.42 -16.47
C VAL A 170 0.99 -11.95 -16.02
N THR A 171 0.27 -12.74 -15.23
CA THR A 171 -1.09 -12.43 -14.78
C THR A 171 -1.07 -11.76 -13.41
N MET A 172 -1.16 -10.43 -13.45
CA MET A 172 -1.28 -9.55 -12.30
C MET A 172 -2.68 -9.68 -11.71
N SER A 173 -2.80 -9.94 -10.40
CA SER A 173 -4.08 -9.83 -9.73
C SER A 173 -4.05 -8.67 -8.74
N CYS A 174 -5.00 -7.75 -8.89
CA CYS A 174 -5.17 -6.66 -7.93
C CYS A 174 -5.72 -7.26 -6.63
N ALA A 175 -5.02 -7.01 -5.53
CA ALA A 175 -5.39 -7.50 -4.20
C ALA A 175 -6.20 -6.48 -3.41
N ILE A 176 -5.96 -5.18 -3.65
CA ILE A 176 -6.56 -4.10 -2.86
C ILE A 176 -7.00 -2.96 -3.77
N TYR A 177 -8.20 -2.47 -3.53
CA TYR A 177 -8.81 -1.31 -4.17
C TYR A 177 -9.07 -0.22 -3.15
N CYS A 178 -8.96 1.06 -3.52
CA CYS A 178 -9.28 2.16 -2.62
C CYS A 178 -10.38 3.08 -3.17
N ASP A 179 -11.34 3.46 -2.33
CA ASP A 179 -12.40 4.40 -2.66
C ASP A 179 -11.89 5.85 -2.64
N GLN A 180 -11.72 6.42 -3.82
CA GLN A 180 -11.24 7.79 -4.04
C GLN A 180 -12.07 8.86 -3.33
N ARG A 181 -13.37 8.62 -3.08
CA ARG A 181 -14.29 9.63 -2.51
C ARG A 181 -14.02 9.90 -1.04
N THR A 182 -13.27 9.03 -0.38
CA THR A 182 -13.12 9.04 1.08
C THR A 182 -11.68 9.28 1.54
N THR A 183 -10.68 9.20 0.65
CA THR A 183 -9.27 9.35 1.02
C THR A 183 -8.82 10.80 1.23
N HIS A 184 -7.65 10.97 1.85
CA HIS A 184 -7.06 12.29 2.04
C HIS A 184 -6.79 12.97 0.69
N GLY A 185 -7.35 14.16 0.50
CA GLY A 185 -7.23 14.91 -0.75
C GLY A 185 -8.20 14.45 -1.86
N ALA A 186 -9.27 13.70 -1.53
CA ALA A 186 -10.30 13.28 -2.47
C ALA A 186 -10.72 14.41 -3.42
N SER A 187 -10.42 14.24 -4.71
CA SER A 187 -10.94 15.07 -5.79
C SER A 187 -12.43 14.77 -5.94
N THR A 188 -13.30 15.62 -5.43
CA THR A 188 -14.69 15.62 -5.89
C THR A 188 -14.67 16.01 -7.36
N HIS A 189 -14.72 15.03 -8.26
CA HIS A 189 -15.14 15.28 -9.63
C HIS A 189 -16.57 15.83 -9.54
N GLN A 190 -16.71 17.16 -9.54
CA GLN A 190 -17.97 17.80 -9.88
C GLN A 190 -18.22 17.44 -11.34
N GLY A 191 -19.08 16.46 -11.55
CA GLY A 191 -19.61 16.13 -12.86
C GLY A 191 -20.22 17.38 -13.50
N MET A 192 -19.90 17.57 -14.77
CA MET A 192 -20.60 18.49 -15.68
C MET A 192 -22.08 18.09 -15.80
#